data_AF-A0A540L883-F1
#
_entry.id   AF-A0A540L883-F1
#
_cell.length_a   1.000
_cell.length_b   1.000
_cell.length_c   1.000
_cell.angle_alpha   90.00
_cell.angle_beta   90.00
_cell.angle_gamma   90.00
#
_symmetry.space_group_name_H-M   'P 1'
#
loop_
_entity.id
_entity.type
_entity.pdbx_description
1 polymer ?
#
loop_
_entity_poly.entity_id
_entity_poly.type
_entity_poly.pdbx_seq_one_letter_code
_entity_poly.pdbx_strand_id
1 'polypeptide(L)'
;MGCLPLLTSFLSYQNCSETLNLASMFHNQVLRQNVEQLNKESNKSAFIILDLYGAFLSAIKPQKNHQAGKMMVQIDDPLKPCCVGVSSEYSCGSVDESTGAKKYGICSNPERSFFWDTVHLSQNGWHAVYSSLKSSLHQLYS
;
A
#
# COMPACT_ATOMS: atom_id res chain seq x y z
N MET A 1 -3.47 -2.33 7.98
CA MET A 1 -4.44 -2.08 6.89
C MET A 1 -4.91 -3.42 6.34
N GLY A 2 -6.21 -3.59 6.11
CA GLY A 2 -6.81 -4.88 5.73
C GLY A 2 -6.56 -5.34 4.28
N CYS A 3 -5.98 -4.49 3.44
CA CYS A 3 -5.70 -4.79 2.04
C CYS A 3 -4.28 -5.32 1.78
N LEU A 4 -3.48 -5.60 2.82
CA LEU A 4 -2.13 -6.15 2.64
C LEU A 4 -2.19 -7.61 2.16
N PRO A 5 -1.35 -8.04 1.21
CA PRO A 5 -1.41 -9.40 0.70
C PRO A 5 -1.22 -10.49 1.76
N LEU A 6 -0.43 -10.22 2.80
CA LEU A 6 -0.29 -11.07 3.98
C LEU A 6 -1.66 -11.45 4.56
N LEU A 7 -2.60 -10.50 4.59
CA LEU A 7 -3.92 -10.65 5.17
C LEU A 7 -4.96 -11.11 4.15
N THR A 8 -4.89 -10.57 2.93
CA THR A 8 -5.85 -10.94 1.88
C THR A 8 -5.58 -12.34 1.31
N SER A 9 -4.41 -12.94 1.56
CA SER A 9 -4.12 -14.33 1.23
C SER A 9 -5.15 -15.30 1.84
N PHE A 10 -5.57 -15.06 3.09
CA PHE A 10 -6.64 -15.80 3.77
C PHE A 10 -8.01 -15.63 3.10
N LEU A 11 -8.16 -14.62 2.25
CA LEU A 11 -9.37 -14.28 1.48
C LEU A 11 -9.15 -14.52 -0.03
N SER A 12 -8.16 -15.33 -0.40
CA SER A 12 -7.81 -15.65 -1.80
C SER A 12 -7.56 -14.40 -2.66
N TYR A 13 -7.05 -13.34 -2.05
CA TYR A 13 -6.77 -12.03 -2.66
C TYR A 13 -8.01 -11.36 -3.29
N GLN A 14 -9.22 -11.74 -2.86
CA GLN A 14 -10.47 -11.21 -3.44
C GLN A 14 -10.91 -9.90 -2.79
N ASN A 15 -10.72 -9.78 -1.47
CA ASN A 15 -11.24 -8.67 -0.69
C ASN A 15 -10.22 -8.24 0.38
N CYS A 16 -10.32 -6.98 0.80
CA CYS A 16 -9.64 -6.51 1.99
C CYS A 16 -10.35 -7.01 3.26
N SER A 17 -9.61 -7.26 4.33
CA SER A 17 -10.18 -7.55 5.64
C SER A 17 -10.86 -6.30 6.23
N GLU A 18 -12.18 -6.35 6.42
CA GLU A 18 -12.95 -5.25 7.00
C GLU A 18 -12.53 -4.97 8.45
N THR A 19 -12.37 -6.01 9.27
CA THR A 19 -11.94 -5.87 10.68
C THR A 19 -10.58 -5.17 10.80
N LEU A 20 -9.61 -5.53 9.95
CA LEU A 20 -8.28 -4.91 9.99
C LEU A 20 -8.25 -3.51 9.36
N ASN A 21 -9.19 -3.21 8.46
CA ASN A 21 -9.46 -1.85 8.02
C ASN A 21 -10.04 -1.00 9.15
N LEU A 22 -11.02 -1.50 9.91
CA LEU A 22 -11.57 -0.81 11.08
C LEU A 22 -10.48 -0.52 12.13
N ALA A 23 -9.61 -1.48 12.41
CA ALA A 23 -8.47 -1.26 13.32
C ALA A 23 -7.54 -0.13 12.81
N SER A 24 -7.26 -0.09 11.50
CA SER A 24 -6.42 0.95 10.89
C SER A 24 -7.10 2.32 10.91
N MET A 25 -8.42 2.37 10.69
CA MET A 25 -9.21 3.59 10.77
C MET A 25 -9.22 4.14 12.20
N PHE A 26 -9.40 3.27 13.20
CA PHE A 26 -9.36 3.65 14.61
C PHE A 26 -7.99 4.22 15.00
N HIS A 27 -6.90 3.54 14.63
CA HIS A 27 -5.54 4.06 14.81
C HIS A 27 -5.39 5.48 14.20
N ASN A 28 -5.83 5.66 12.96
CA ASN A 28 -5.70 6.95 12.26
C ASN A 28 -6.55 8.05 12.90
N GLN A 29 -7.72 7.71 13.44
CA GLN A 29 -8.57 8.65 14.18
C GLN A 29 -7.86 9.14 15.44
N VAL A 30 -7.32 8.22 16.25
CA VAL A 30 -6.59 8.57 17.48
C VAL A 30 -5.33 9.37 17.14
N LEU A 31 -4.59 9.00 16.08
CA LEU A 31 -3.43 9.75 15.60
C LEU A 31 -3.81 11.20 15.24
N ARG A 32 -4.90 11.41 14.49
CA ARG A 32 -5.38 12.75 14.12
C ARG A 32 -5.69 13.60 15.35
N GLN A 33 -6.41 13.04 16.31
CA GLN A 33 -6.76 13.75 17.56
C GLN A 33 -5.51 14.19 18.34
N ASN A 34 -4.51 13.31 18.46
CA ASN A 34 -3.27 13.63 19.17
C ASN A 34 -2.44 14.69 18.43
N VAL A 35 -2.34 14.61 17.10
CA VAL A 35 -1.64 15.63 16.31
C VAL A 35 -2.35 16.98 16.35
N GLU A 36 -3.69 17.00 16.32
CA GLU A 36 -4.46 18.24 16.49
C GLU A 36 -4.22 18.88 17.86
N GLN A 37 -4.11 18.07 18.93
CA GLN A 37 -3.77 18.56 20.26
C GLN A 37 -2.35 19.14 20.30
N LEU A 38 -1.36 18.42 19.77
CA LEU A 38 0.03 18.89 19.69
C LEU A 38 0.14 20.21 18.93
N ASN A 39 -0.60 20.35 17.82
CA ASN A 39 -0.61 21.58 17.03
C ASN A 39 -1.21 22.78 17.81
N LYS A 40 -2.19 22.56 18.70
CA LYS A 40 -2.73 23.61 19.57
C LYS A 40 -1.75 24.04 20.66
N GLU A 41 -0.92 23.12 21.14
CA GLU A 41 0.10 23.38 22.18
C GLU A 41 1.38 24.00 21.62
N SER A 42 1.63 23.82 20.32
CA SER A 42 2.76 24.43 19.62
C SER A 42 2.45 25.83 19.10
N ASN A 43 3.38 26.78 19.23
CA ASN A 43 3.24 28.15 18.71
C ASN A 43 3.18 28.25 17.16
N LYS A 44 3.37 27.13 16.44
CA LYS A 44 3.26 26.98 14.99
C LYS A 44 2.67 25.60 14.74
N SER A 45 1.67 25.46 13.88
CA SER A 45 1.12 24.16 13.44
C SER A 45 2.20 23.32 12.76
N ALA A 46 3.05 22.68 13.56
CA ALA A 46 4.30 22.07 13.12
C ALA A 46 4.09 20.69 12.49
N PHE A 47 2.95 20.07 12.75
CA PHE A 47 2.65 18.71 12.32
C PHE A 47 1.54 18.69 11.27
N ILE A 48 1.82 18.05 10.14
CA ILE A 48 0.86 17.84 9.04
C ILE A 48 0.64 16.35 8.87
N ILE A 49 -0.62 15.94 8.71
CA ILE A 49 -0.97 14.54 8.45
C ILE A 49 -1.20 14.36 6.96
N LEU A 50 -0.40 13.47 6.37
CA LEU A 50 -0.64 12.96 5.03
C LEU A 50 -1.62 11.78 5.10
N ASP A 51 -2.74 11.86 4.36
CA ASP A 51 -3.73 10.77 4.30
C ASP A 51 -3.27 9.60 3.42
N LEU A 52 -2.22 8.90 3.87
CA LEU A 52 -1.71 7.70 3.22
C LEU A 52 -2.77 6.59 3.14
N TYR A 53 -3.64 6.49 4.15
CA TYR A 53 -4.70 5.49 4.18
C TYR A 53 -5.69 5.68 3.03
N GLY A 54 -6.22 6.91 2.87
CA GLY A 54 -7.13 7.25 1.79
C GLY A 54 -6.50 7.11 0.41
N ALA A 55 -5.24 7.56 0.26
CA ALA A 55 -4.50 7.44 -0.99
C ALA A 55 -4.28 5.98 -1.42
N PHE A 56 -3.91 5.13 -0.48
CA PHE A 56 -3.70 3.70 -0.73
C PHE A 56 -4.99 2.99 -1.15
N LEU A 57 -6.11 3.23 -0.44
CA LEU A 57 -7.40 2.65 -0.82
C LEU A 57 -7.90 3.16 -2.17
N SER A 58 -7.62 4.43 -2.49
CA SER A 58 -7.96 5.02 -3.80
C SER A 58 -7.15 4.39 -4.94
N ALA A 59 -5.90 4.03 -4.67
CA ALA A 59 -5.01 3.40 -5.64
C ALA A 59 -5.32 1.90 -5.87
N ILE A 60 -5.81 1.17 -4.85
CA ILE A 60 -6.22 -0.23 -4.97
C ILE A 60 -7.57 -0.38 -5.69
N LYS A 61 -8.51 0.54 -5.46
CA LYS A 61 -9.85 0.42 -6.04
C LYS A 61 -9.77 0.52 -7.57
N PRO A 62 -10.43 -0.37 -8.33
CA PRO A 62 -10.51 -0.24 -9.77
C PRO A 62 -11.13 1.13 -10.09
N GLN A 63 -10.39 1.97 -10.82
CA GLN A 63 -10.88 3.27 -11.25
C GLN A 63 -11.92 3.07 -12.35
N LYS A 64 -13.16 2.75 -11.97
CA LYS A 64 -14.24 2.51 -12.93
C LYS A 64 -14.64 3.77 -13.73
N ASN A 65 -14.26 4.97 -13.28
CA ASN A 65 -14.83 6.24 -13.78
C ASN A 65 -13.85 7.39 -14.03
N HIS A 66 -12.53 7.18 -14.18
CA HIS A 66 -11.65 8.27 -14.57
C HIS A 66 -11.48 8.34 -16.09
N GLN A 67 -11.85 9.50 -16.62
CA GLN A 67 -11.80 9.91 -18.02
C GLN A 67 -10.54 9.38 -18.74
N ALA A 68 -10.76 8.96 -19.99
CA ALA A 68 -9.83 8.38 -20.95
C ALA A 68 -8.63 9.28 -21.34
N GLY A 69 -7.90 9.83 -20.37
CA GLY A 69 -6.78 10.75 -20.59
C GLY A 69 -5.63 10.69 -19.57
N LYS A 70 -5.76 9.91 -18.48
CA LYS A 70 -4.62 9.63 -17.60
C LYS A 70 -4.21 8.17 -17.78
N MET A 71 -3.08 7.99 -18.44
CA MET A 71 -2.39 6.72 -18.65
C MET A 71 -1.91 6.14 -17.31
N MET A 72 -2.84 5.69 -16.47
CA MET A 72 -2.48 4.87 -15.30
C MET A 72 -2.20 3.47 -15.82
N VAL A 73 -0.98 2.99 -15.57
CA VAL A 73 -0.55 1.63 -15.87
C VAL A 73 -1.60 0.68 -15.32
N GLN A 74 -2.14 -0.19 -16.18
CA GLN A 74 -3.10 -1.20 -15.77
C GLN A 74 -2.45 -2.07 -14.69
N ILE A 75 -3.02 -2.03 -13.48
CA ILE A 75 -2.58 -2.86 -12.36
C ILE A 75 -3.29 -4.20 -12.47
N ASP A 76 -2.53 -5.27 -12.50
CA ASP A 76 -3.05 -6.64 -12.50
C ASP A 76 -3.18 -7.11 -11.04
N ASP A 77 -4.36 -7.65 -10.69
CA ASP A 77 -4.68 -8.21 -9.37
C ASP A 77 -4.07 -7.40 -8.18
N PRO A 78 -4.58 -6.19 -7.86
CA PRO A 78 -3.93 -5.23 -6.97
C PRO A 78 -3.71 -5.72 -5.53
N LEU A 79 -4.32 -6.85 -5.13
CA LEU A 79 -4.16 -7.47 -3.83
C LEU A 79 -3.13 -8.61 -3.82
N LYS A 80 -2.61 -9.04 -4.98
CA LYS A 80 -1.58 -10.08 -5.07
C LYS A 80 -0.17 -9.47 -4.98
N PRO A 81 0.75 -10.13 -4.28
CA PRO A 81 2.16 -9.76 -4.28
C PRO A 81 2.87 -10.27 -5.54
N CYS A 82 3.87 -9.54 -6.05
CA CYS A 82 4.66 -10.02 -7.19
C CYS A 82 5.72 -11.05 -6.79
N CYS A 83 6.32 -10.90 -5.61
CA CYS A 83 7.42 -11.71 -5.11
C CYS A 83 6.96 -12.50 -3.88
N VAL A 84 7.04 -13.83 -3.97
CA VAL A 84 6.58 -14.76 -2.92
C VAL A 84 7.54 -15.93 -2.77
N GLY A 85 7.66 -16.46 -1.56
CA GLY A 85 8.38 -17.72 -1.34
C GLY A 85 7.79 -18.86 -2.18
N VAL A 86 8.63 -19.82 -2.56
CA VAL A 86 8.19 -21.03 -3.29
C VAL A 86 7.34 -21.97 -2.41
N SER A 87 7.41 -21.80 -1.09
CA SER A 87 6.56 -22.45 -0.08
C SER A 87 6.36 -21.49 1.09
N SER A 88 5.52 -21.88 2.07
CA SER A 88 5.26 -21.09 3.28
C SER A 88 6.48 -20.91 4.19
N GLU A 89 7.56 -21.67 3.98
CA GLU A 89 8.80 -21.58 4.75
C GLU A 89 9.71 -20.45 4.25
N TYR A 90 9.47 -19.95 3.04
CA TYR A 90 10.30 -18.96 2.38
C TYR A 90 9.55 -17.64 2.17
N SER A 91 10.30 -16.55 2.07
CA SER A 91 9.79 -15.22 1.78
C SER A 91 10.41 -14.68 0.49
N CYS A 92 9.93 -13.51 0.04
CA CYS A 92 10.59 -12.80 -1.05
C CYS A 92 12.05 -12.53 -0.68
N GLY A 93 12.98 -12.93 -1.56
CA GLY A 93 14.42 -12.77 -1.33
C GLY A 93 15.09 -13.95 -0.63
N SER A 94 14.35 -14.95 -0.14
CA SER A 94 14.96 -16.16 0.42
C SER A 94 15.83 -16.90 -0.60
N VAL A 95 16.99 -17.38 -0.15
CA VAL A 95 17.89 -18.20 -0.93
C VAL A 95 18.24 -19.47 -0.17
N ASP A 96 18.56 -20.52 -0.90
CA ASP A 96 19.18 -21.71 -0.34
C ASP A 96 20.59 -21.37 0.16
N GLU A 97 20.89 -21.62 1.44
CA GLU A 97 22.18 -21.24 2.02
C GLU A 97 23.36 -21.99 1.40
N SER A 98 23.15 -23.22 0.94
CA SER A 98 24.22 -24.07 0.41
C SER A 98 24.49 -23.84 -1.07
N THR A 99 23.44 -23.58 -1.86
CA THR A 99 23.52 -23.47 -3.32
C THR A 99 23.34 -22.05 -3.84
N GLY A 100 22.85 -21.12 -3.02
CA GLY A 100 22.44 -19.78 -3.45
C GLY A 100 21.21 -19.76 -4.35
N ALA A 101 20.54 -20.91 -4.55
CA ALA A 101 19.37 -21.01 -5.40
C ALA A 101 18.21 -20.17 -4.83
N LYS A 102 17.48 -19.48 -5.71
CA LYS A 102 16.31 -18.67 -5.31
C LYS A 102 15.23 -19.57 -4.71
N LYS A 103 14.67 -19.17 -3.58
CA LYS A 103 13.52 -19.80 -2.93
C LYS A 103 12.27 -18.92 -2.96
N TYR A 104 12.19 -18.06 -3.98
CA TYR A 104 11.04 -17.22 -4.27
C TYR A 104 10.74 -17.19 -5.77
N GLY A 105 9.47 -17.00 -6.10
CA GLY A 105 9.00 -16.66 -7.44
C GLY A 105 8.80 -15.16 -7.60
N ILE A 106 8.89 -14.70 -8.85
CA ILE A 106 8.51 -13.34 -9.26
C ILE A 106 7.38 -13.48 -10.29
N CYS A 107 6.37 -12.62 -10.21
CA CYS A 107 5.26 -12.54 -11.15
C CYS A 107 5.72 -12.19 -12.58
N SER A 108 4.92 -12.52 -13.59
CA SER A 108 5.30 -12.32 -15.00
C SER A 108 5.48 -10.85 -15.40
N ASN A 109 4.75 -9.94 -14.74
CA ASN A 109 4.73 -8.50 -15.07
C ASN A 109 4.98 -7.65 -13.81
N PRO A 110 6.23 -7.59 -13.31
CA PRO A 110 6.55 -6.83 -12.10
C PRO A 110 6.19 -5.34 -12.19
N GLU A 111 6.25 -4.77 -13.39
CA GLU A 111 5.90 -3.37 -13.68
C GLU A 111 4.41 -3.06 -13.51
N ARG A 112 3.55 -4.09 -13.52
CA ARG A 112 2.10 -3.97 -13.33
C ARG A 112 1.63 -4.35 -11.93
N SER A 113 2.52 -4.86 -11.09
CA SER A 113 2.19 -5.22 -9.72
C SER A 113 1.87 -3.98 -8.88
N PHE A 114 0.94 -4.10 -7.93
CA PHE A 114 0.73 -3.07 -6.90
C PHE A 114 1.60 -3.34 -5.66
N PHE A 115 1.66 -4.61 -5.23
CA PHE A 115 2.54 -5.06 -4.15
C PHE A 115 3.77 -5.77 -4.68
N TRP A 116 4.92 -5.44 -4.10
CA TRP A 116 6.16 -6.17 -4.34
C TRP A 116 6.15 -7.50 -3.60
N ASP A 117 5.97 -7.47 -2.28
CA ASP A 117 5.88 -8.65 -1.42
C ASP A 117 4.57 -8.64 -0.62
N THR A 118 4.48 -9.42 0.45
CA THR A 118 3.24 -9.57 1.21
C THR A 118 2.83 -8.33 2.02
N VAL A 119 3.67 -7.30 2.09
CA VAL A 119 3.44 -6.08 2.88
C VAL A 119 3.80 -4.80 2.10
N HIS A 120 4.88 -4.82 1.32
CA HIS A 120 5.42 -3.63 0.67
C HIS A 120 4.84 -3.43 -0.73
N LEU A 121 4.59 -2.16 -1.08
CA LEU A 121 4.22 -1.73 -2.42
C LEU A 121 5.38 -1.92 -3.40
N SER A 122 5.04 -2.19 -4.66
CA SER A 122 5.99 -2.11 -5.77
C SER A 122 6.27 -0.65 -6.13
N GLN A 123 7.22 -0.43 -7.04
CA GLN A 123 7.45 0.89 -7.63
C GLN A 123 6.17 1.46 -8.27
N ASN A 124 5.40 0.63 -8.97
CA ASN A 124 4.16 1.05 -9.62
C ASN A 124 3.06 1.32 -8.58
N GLY A 125 2.98 0.50 -7.52
CA GLY A 125 2.10 0.75 -6.38
C GLY A 125 2.35 2.11 -5.73
N TRP A 126 3.62 2.42 -5.44
CA TRP A 126 3.99 3.73 -4.91
C TRP A 126 3.68 4.88 -5.88
N HIS A 127 3.87 4.68 -7.18
CA HIS A 127 3.51 5.68 -8.18
C HIS A 127 1.99 5.98 -8.18
N ALA A 128 1.16 4.95 -8.05
CA ALA A 128 -0.29 5.09 -7.96
C ALA A 128 -0.70 5.82 -6.67
N VAL A 129 -0.14 5.44 -5.52
CA VAL A 129 -0.37 6.11 -4.23
C VAL A 129 0.05 7.58 -4.26
N TYR A 130 1.25 7.86 -4.78
CA TYR A 130 1.75 9.22 -4.94
C TYR A 130 0.82 10.06 -5.83
N SER A 131 0.32 9.48 -6.92
CA SER A 131 -0.61 10.16 -7.81
C SER A 131 -1.90 10.59 -7.12
N SER A 132 -2.37 9.82 -6.13
CA SER A 132 -3.51 10.19 -5.29
C SER A 132 -3.19 11.28 -4.26
N LEU A 133 -1.93 11.38 -3.82
CA LEU A 133 -1.48 12.37 -2.83
C LEU A 133 -1.06 13.69 -3.46
N LYS A 134 -0.67 13.70 -4.73
CA LYS A 134 0.02 14.82 -5.37
C LYS A 134 -0.67 16.17 -5.16
N SER A 135 -2.01 16.21 -5.21
CA SER A 135 -2.76 17.45 -5.02
C SER A 135 -2.75 17.97 -3.58
N SER A 136 -2.54 17.14 -2.56
CA SER A 136 -2.48 17.55 -1.16
C SER A 136 -1.07 17.89 -0.67
N LEU A 137 -0.02 17.49 -1.39
CA LEU A 137 1.38 17.70 -0.97
C LEU A 137 1.79 19.17 -0.85
N HIS A 138 1.10 20.10 -1.52
CA HIS A 138 1.38 21.53 -1.39
C HIS A 138 1.32 21.99 0.08
N GLN A 139 0.47 21.35 0.90
CA GLN A 139 0.34 21.65 2.33
C GLN A 139 1.66 21.50 3.10
N LEU A 140 2.59 20.64 2.64
CA LEU A 140 3.86 20.40 3.33
C LEU A 140 4.87 21.54 3.22
N TYR A 141 4.67 22.45 2.27
CA TYR A 141 5.59 23.55 1.97
C TYR A 141 4.92 24.93 2.08
N SER A 142 3.68 24.95 2.59
CA SER A 142 2.87 26.16 2.81
C SER A 142 3.13 26.79 4.17
#